data_AF-A0A2X0PY40-F1
#
_entry.id   AF-A0A2X0PY40-F1
#
_cell.length_a   1.000
_cell.length_b   1.000
_cell.length_c   1.000
_cell.angle_alpha   90.00
_cell.angle_beta   90.00
_cell.angle_gamma   90.00
#
_symmetry.space_group_name_H-M   'P 1'
#
loop_
_entity.id
_entity.type
_entity.pdbx_description
1 polymer ?
#
loop_
_entity_poly.entity_id
_entity_poly.type
_entity_poly.pdbx_seq_one_letter_code
_entity_poly.pdbx_strand_id
1 'polypeptide(L)'
;MKISKEKLTFLKNTHIITLELIHDMLEVKQHINNYQRNTNKKYGLNLEKDEVINREVADMIIINTLGKLNMLAEQSYFLRLVRNTEVNSPKVRKAEKFAEKANLADKIVETLDFVFYNGTISFDETALFHFIKNQNIQNLEYFSTQGRHEWFSNRVNWLLDTYKGE
;
A
#
# COMPACT_ATOMS: atom_id res chain seq x y z
N MET A 1 9.76 8.99 -29.04
CA MET A 1 10.30 10.11 -28.23
C MET A 1 10.00 9.78 -26.78
N LYS A 2 10.97 9.89 -25.88
CA LYS A 2 10.83 9.47 -24.48
C LYS A 2 11.25 10.64 -23.60
N ILE A 3 10.34 11.17 -22.79
CA ILE A 3 10.65 12.25 -21.84
C ILE A 3 11.37 11.63 -20.63
N SER A 4 12.48 12.24 -20.21
CA SER A 4 13.25 11.72 -19.08
C SER A 4 12.51 11.89 -17.75
N LYS A 5 12.79 10.99 -16.79
CA LYS A 5 12.22 11.10 -15.44
C LYS A 5 12.67 12.39 -14.73
N GLU A 6 13.86 12.89 -15.04
CA GLU A 6 14.38 14.15 -14.52
C GLU A 6 13.53 15.33 -14.98
N LYS A 7 13.16 15.41 -16.26
CA LYS A 7 12.26 16.44 -16.80
C LYS A 7 10.89 16.41 -16.10
N LEU A 8 10.33 15.23 -15.87
CA LEU A 8 9.05 15.07 -15.18
C LEU A 8 9.14 15.44 -13.69
N THR A 9 10.26 15.08 -13.04
CA THR A 9 10.52 15.44 -11.64
C THR A 9 10.72 16.95 -11.48
N PHE A 10 11.39 17.59 -12.44
CA PHE A 10 11.51 19.03 -12.51
C PHE A 10 10.15 19.71 -12.66
N LEU A 11 9.31 19.27 -13.62
CA LEU A 11 7.97 19.82 -13.81
C LEU A 11 7.11 19.74 -12.54
N LYS A 12 7.24 18.67 -11.76
CA LYS A 12 6.52 18.53 -10.48
C LYS A 12 7.04 19.49 -9.40
N ASN A 13 8.35 19.76 -9.36
CA ASN A 13 8.99 20.50 -8.25
C ASN A 13 9.28 21.98 -8.55
N THR A 14 9.27 22.42 -9.81
CA THR A 14 9.52 23.82 -10.16
C THR A 14 8.50 24.73 -9.49
N HIS A 15 8.91 25.89 -8.96
CA HIS A 15 7.97 26.82 -8.31
C HIS A 15 7.16 27.62 -9.32
N ILE A 16 7.75 27.93 -10.47
CA ILE A 16 7.13 28.68 -11.56
C ILE A 16 6.79 27.68 -12.66
N ILE A 17 5.50 27.62 -13.02
CA ILE A 17 5.00 26.74 -14.06
C ILE A 17 4.05 27.51 -14.98
N THR A 18 4.31 27.44 -16.29
CA THR A 18 3.56 28.15 -17.34
C THR A 18 3.20 27.16 -18.46
N LEU A 19 2.29 27.55 -19.37
CA LEU A 19 1.93 26.70 -20.50
C LEU A 19 3.10 26.52 -21.47
N GLU A 20 3.92 27.56 -21.65
CA GLU A 20 5.13 27.53 -22.48
C GLU A 20 6.16 26.55 -21.89
N LEU A 21 6.37 26.57 -20.57
CA LEU A 21 7.25 25.59 -19.92
C LEU A 21 6.76 24.16 -20.09
N ILE A 22 5.46 23.90 -19.87
CA ILE A 22 4.88 22.56 -20.05
C ILE A 22 5.04 22.10 -21.50
N HIS A 23 4.74 22.99 -22.45
CA HIS A 23 4.84 22.73 -23.88
C HIS A 23 6.25 22.30 -24.28
N ASP A 24 7.26 23.07 -23.88
CA ASP A 24 8.65 22.85 -24.26
C ASP A 24 9.23 21.61 -23.57
N MET A 25 8.96 21.45 -22.27
CA MET A 25 9.47 20.32 -21.49
C MET A 25 8.87 18.97 -21.91
N LEU A 26 7.63 18.97 -22.41
CA LEU A 26 6.97 17.78 -22.95
C LEU A 26 7.15 17.63 -24.46
N GLU A 27 7.92 18.52 -25.10
CA GLU A 27 8.27 18.47 -26.53
C GLU A 27 7.01 18.36 -27.41
N VAL A 28 6.00 19.17 -27.09
CA VAL A 28 4.73 19.20 -27.81
C VAL A 28 4.94 19.70 -29.24
N LYS A 29 4.50 18.92 -30.24
CA LYS A 29 4.76 19.23 -31.66
C LYS A 29 3.90 20.36 -32.24
N GLN A 30 2.69 20.55 -31.73
CA GLN A 30 1.83 21.64 -32.17
C GLN A 30 2.41 22.97 -31.71
N HIS A 31 2.23 24.05 -32.48
CA HIS A 31 2.67 25.38 -32.06
C HIS A 31 2.06 25.81 -30.72
N ILE A 32 2.81 26.53 -29.88
CA ILE A 32 2.41 26.98 -28.53
C ILE A 32 1.03 27.67 -28.52
N ASN A 33 0.75 28.57 -29.46
CA ASN A 33 -0.55 29.25 -29.56
C ASN A 33 -1.72 28.27 -29.76
N ASN A 34 -1.52 27.18 -30.52
CA ASN A 34 -2.54 26.15 -30.69
C ASN A 34 -2.70 25.32 -29.43
N TYR A 35 -1.60 25.01 -28.73
CA TYR A 35 -1.65 24.33 -27.45
C TYR A 35 -2.41 25.15 -26.41
N GLN A 36 -2.10 26.44 -26.26
CA GLN A 36 -2.79 27.39 -25.38
C GLN A 36 -4.29 27.41 -25.67
N ARG A 37 -4.70 27.67 -26.93
CA ARG A 37 -6.11 27.71 -27.31
C ARG A 37 -6.84 26.41 -26.99
N ASN A 38 -6.22 25.26 -27.28
CA ASN A 38 -6.81 23.95 -27.02
C ASN A 38 -6.91 23.66 -25.52
N THR A 39 -5.93 24.08 -24.73
CA THR A 39 -5.92 23.92 -23.27
C THR A 39 -7.00 24.80 -22.64
N ASN A 40 -7.05 26.09 -22.99
CA ASN A 40 -8.08 27.03 -22.54
C ASN A 40 -9.49 26.54 -22.88
N LYS A 41 -9.71 26.10 -24.13
CA LYS A 41 -11.00 25.51 -24.55
C LYS A 41 -11.37 24.27 -23.74
N LYS A 42 -10.40 23.39 -23.44
CA LYS A 42 -10.66 22.12 -22.75
C LYS A 42 -11.03 22.32 -21.27
N TYR A 43 -10.35 23.24 -20.60
CA TYR A 43 -10.51 23.45 -19.16
C TYR A 43 -11.40 24.65 -18.81
N GLY A 44 -11.92 25.37 -19.80
CA GLY A 44 -12.74 26.58 -19.57
C GLY A 44 -11.93 27.71 -18.93
N LEU A 45 -10.64 27.80 -19.27
CA LEU A 45 -9.69 28.78 -18.72
C LEU A 45 -9.33 29.84 -19.76
N ASN A 46 -8.68 30.91 -19.31
CA ASN A 46 -8.12 31.95 -20.17
C ASN A 46 -6.67 32.26 -19.79
N LEU A 47 -5.83 31.22 -19.81
CA LEU A 47 -4.41 31.32 -19.47
C LEU A 47 -3.61 31.95 -20.61
N GLU A 48 -2.71 32.87 -20.29
CA GLU A 48 -1.63 33.28 -21.20
C GLU A 48 -0.48 32.26 -21.19
N LYS A 49 0.31 32.22 -22.26
CA LYS A 49 1.33 31.17 -22.42
C LYS A 49 2.46 31.26 -21.39
N ASP A 50 2.80 32.48 -20.96
CA ASP A 50 3.82 32.85 -20.00
C ASP A 50 3.27 33.13 -18.59
N GLU A 51 1.95 32.98 -18.40
CA GLU A 51 1.29 33.15 -17.11
C GLU A 51 1.63 32.01 -16.14
N VAL A 52 1.84 32.37 -14.87
CA VAL A 52 2.05 31.40 -13.80
C VAL A 52 0.73 30.69 -13.46
N ILE A 53 0.75 29.36 -13.56
CA ILE A 53 -0.43 28.51 -13.37
C ILE A 53 -0.42 27.93 -11.95
N ASN A 54 -1.59 27.82 -11.34
CA ASN A 54 -1.77 27.05 -10.11
C ASN A 54 -1.29 25.59 -10.28
N ARG A 55 -0.64 25.02 -9.25
CA ARG A 55 -0.05 23.68 -9.29
C ARG A 55 -1.04 22.59 -9.73
N GLU A 56 -2.24 22.58 -9.14
CA GLU A 56 -3.24 21.54 -9.40
C GLU A 56 -3.70 21.57 -10.87
N VAL A 57 -3.91 22.77 -11.40
CA VAL A 57 -4.26 22.99 -12.81
C VAL A 57 -3.12 22.55 -13.72
N ALA A 58 -1.88 22.92 -13.39
CA ALA A 58 -0.71 22.53 -14.16
C ALA A 58 -0.49 21.01 -14.18
N ASP A 59 -0.65 20.33 -13.04
CA ASP A 59 -0.51 18.88 -12.94
C ASP A 59 -1.56 18.15 -13.81
N MET A 60 -2.81 18.63 -13.79
CA MET A 60 -3.87 18.10 -14.67
C MET A 60 -3.54 18.28 -16.16
N ILE A 61 -3.00 19.44 -16.54
CA ILE A 61 -2.59 19.74 -17.91
C ILE A 61 -1.44 18.83 -18.35
N ILE A 62 -0.42 18.63 -17.50
CA ILE A 62 0.72 17.75 -17.77
C ILE A 62 0.24 16.32 -17.97
N ILE A 63 -0.57 15.78 -17.04
CA ILE A 63 -1.10 14.42 -17.11
C ILE A 63 -1.88 14.22 -18.41
N ASN A 64 -2.74 15.18 -18.79
CA ASN A 64 -3.49 15.07 -20.03
C ASN A 64 -2.61 15.13 -21.27
N THR A 65 -1.59 16.01 -21.26
CA THR A 65 -0.66 16.19 -22.37
C THR A 65 0.15 14.91 -22.61
N LEU A 66 0.69 14.30 -21.55
CA LEU A 66 1.38 13.00 -21.64
C LEU A 66 0.48 11.90 -22.23
N GLY A 67 -0.79 11.87 -21.85
CA GLY A 67 -1.77 10.94 -22.43
C GLY A 67 -2.00 11.17 -23.93
N LYS A 68 -2.12 12.44 -24.36
CA LYS A 68 -2.26 12.79 -25.79
C LYS A 68 -1.02 12.47 -26.62
N LEU A 69 0.16 12.49 -26.00
CA LEU A 69 1.42 12.10 -26.62
C LEU A 69 1.64 10.58 -26.63
N ASN A 70 0.66 9.79 -26.16
CA ASN A 70 0.75 8.33 -26.01
C ASN A 70 1.93 7.89 -25.12
N MET A 71 2.28 8.70 -24.12
CA MET A 71 3.37 8.46 -23.17
C MET A 71 2.84 7.89 -21.85
N LEU A 72 2.21 6.71 -21.91
CA LEU A 72 1.49 6.12 -20.77
C LEU A 72 2.40 5.80 -19.57
N ALA A 73 3.65 5.41 -19.81
CA ALA A 73 4.61 5.10 -18.76
C ALA A 73 5.05 6.37 -18.00
N GLU A 74 5.28 7.46 -18.73
CA GLU A 74 5.62 8.79 -18.24
C GLU A 74 4.43 9.41 -17.50
N GLN A 75 3.22 9.30 -18.07
CA GLN A 75 1.98 9.73 -17.44
C GLN A 75 1.77 9.02 -16.09
N SER A 76 1.96 7.70 -16.07
CA SER A 76 1.90 6.90 -14.84
C SER A 76 2.98 7.28 -13.84
N TYR A 77 4.17 7.65 -14.31
CA TYR A 77 5.25 8.14 -13.45
C TYR A 77 4.93 9.51 -12.85
N PHE A 78 4.45 10.46 -13.64
CA PHE A 78 4.07 11.79 -13.16
C PHE A 78 2.91 11.70 -12.15
N LEU A 79 1.91 10.85 -12.39
CA LEU A 79 0.84 10.55 -11.42
C LEU A 79 1.39 10.07 -10.07
N ARG A 80 2.46 9.26 -10.06
CA ARG A 80 3.12 8.84 -8.81
C ARG A 80 3.84 9.98 -8.10
N LEU A 81 4.35 10.97 -8.85
CA LEU A 81 4.99 12.16 -8.27
C LEU A 81 3.97 13.14 -7.66
N VAL A 82 2.79 13.25 -8.28
CA VAL A 82 1.69 14.12 -7.83
C VAL A 82 0.90 13.50 -6.67
N ARG A 83 0.84 12.16 -6.56
CA ARG A 83 0.25 11.50 -5.38
C ARG A 83 1.00 11.90 -4.10
N ASN A 84 0.25 12.36 -3.10
CA ASN A 84 0.76 12.68 -1.77
C ASN A 84 1.71 11.59 -1.25
N THR A 85 2.96 11.96 -1.03
CA THR A 85 4.04 11.09 -0.54
C THR A 85 3.81 10.60 0.89
N GLU A 86 2.91 11.24 1.64
CA GLU A 86 2.62 10.88 3.03
C GLU A 86 1.77 9.61 3.15
N VAL A 87 0.95 9.26 2.15
CA VAL A 87 -0.02 8.15 2.27
C VAL A 87 0.44 6.87 1.55
N ASN A 88 1.53 6.89 0.78
CA ASN A 88 1.82 5.77 -0.13
C ASN A 88 3.30 5.45 -0.36
N SER A 89 4.14 5.66 0.65
CA SER A 89 5.51 5.13 0.59
C SER A 89 5.52 3.60 0.78
N PRO A 90 6.48 2.86 0.21
CA PRO A 90 6.66 1.44 0.52
C PRO A 90 6.83 1.16 2.02
N LYS A 91 7.36 2.13 2.77
CA LYS A 91 7.47 2.05 4.24
C LYS A 91 6.10 2.11 4.91
N VAL A 92 5.20 2.99 4.45
CA VAL A 92 3.81 3.11 4.95
C VAL A 92 3.03 1.83 4.64
N ARG A 93 3.09 1.32 3.40
CA ARG A 93 2.44 0.03 3.07
C ARG A 93 2.98 -1.15 3.88
N LYS A 94 4.29 -1.15 4.16
CA LYS A 94 4.91 -2.17 5.01
C LYS A 94 4.38 -2.02 6.44
N ALA A 95 4.34 -0.81 6.99
CA ALA A 95 3.80 -0.52 8.31
C ALA A 95 2.32 -0.90 8.44
N GLU A 96 1.49 -0.57 7.45
CA GLU A 96 0.07 -0.98 7.39
C GLU A 96 -0.09 -2.50 7.41
N LYS A 97 0.65 -3.23 6.57
CA LYS A 97 0.62 -4.70 6.58
C LYS A 97 1.12 -5.29 7.90
N PHE A 98 2.10 -4.66 8.55
CA PHE A 98 2.55 -5.08 9.88
C PHE A 98 1.46 -4.82 10.93
N ALA A 99 0.79 -3.66 10.89
CA ALA A 99 -0.30 -3.31 11.79
C ALA A 99 -1.53 -4.22 11.57
N GLU A 100 -1.89 -4.52 10.32
CA GLU A 100 -2.96 -5.48 9.98
C GLU A 100 -2.63 -6.89 10.49
N LYS A 101 -1.37 -7.32 10.34
CA LYS A 101 -0.92 -8.62 10.85
C LYS A 101 -0.89 -8.67 12.38
N ALA A 102 -0.51 -7.58 13.03
CA ALA A 102 -0.59 -7.45 14.50
C ALA A 102 -2.05 -7.50 14.96
N ASN A 103 -2.94 -6.70 14.36
CA ASN A 103 -4.37 -6.72 14.63
C ASN A 103 -5.00 -8.10 14.37
N LEU A 104 -4.51 -8.86 13.38
CA LEU A 104 -4.95 -10.24 13.15
C LEU A 104 -4.48 -11.17 14.27
N ALA A 105 -3.23 -11.05 14.71
CA ALA A 105 -2.72 -11.81 15.85
C ALA A 105 -3.53 -11.51 17.12
N ASP A 106 -3.83 -10.23 17.39
CA ASP A 106 -4.63 -9.80 18.54
C ASP A 106 -6.04 -10.38 18.50
N LYS A 107 -6.70 -10.36 17.34
CA LYS A 107 -8.04 -10.97 17.16
C LYS A 107 -8.02 -12.49 17.32
N ILE A 108 -6.96 -13.16 16.87
CA ILE A 108 -6.79 -14.61 17.06
C ILE A 108 -6.59 -14.91 18.55
N VAL A 109 -5.79 -14.11 19.25
CA VAL A 109 -5.56 -14.22 20.70
C VAL A 109 -6.86 -14.01 21.45
N GLU A 110 -7.61 -12.95 21.17
CA GLU A 110 -8.92 -12.67 21.78
C GLU A 110 -9.90 -13.84 21.57
N THR A 111 -9.95 -14.38 20.34
CA THR A 111 -10.82 -15.52 20.03
C THR A 111 -10.39 -16.79 20.77
N LEU A 112 -9.09 -17.09 20.80
CA LEU A 112 -8.55 -18.25 21.51
C LEU A 112 -8.77 -18.14 23.02
N ASP A 113 -8.56 -16.96 23.59
CA ASP A 113 -8.78 -16.67 25.01
C ASP A 113 -10.25 -16.90 25.39
N PHE A 114 -11.19 -16.41 24.56
CA PHE A 114 -12.60 -16.66 24.75
C PHE A 114 -12.93 -18.15 24.69
N VAL A 115 -12.46 -18.87 23.67
CA VAL A 115 -12.74 -20.30 23.49
C VAL A 115 -12.17 -21.14 24.64
N PHE A 116 -10.96 -20.83 25.13
CA PHE A 116 -10.29 -21.61 26.18
C PHE A 116 -10.79 -21.32 27.60
N TYR A 117 -11.08 -20.05 27.92
CA TYR A 117 -11.47 -19.68 29.29
C TYR A 117 -12.99 -19.56 29.49
N ASN A 118 -13.75 -19.35 28.41
CA ASN A 118 -15.21 -19.16 28.48
C ASN A 118 -15.99 -20.21 27.68
N GLY A 119 -15.32 -21.04 26.89
CA GLY A 119 -15.92 -22.12 26.11
C GLY A 119 -15.79 -23.51 26.78
N THR A 120 -16.55 -24.47 26.27
CA THR A 120 -16.34 -25.89 26.57
C THR A 120 -15.63 -26.53 25.37
N ILE A 121 -14.41 -27.03 25.57
CA ILE A 121 -13.62 -27.69 24.53
C ILE A 121 -13.62 -29.19 24.79
N SER A 122 -14.00 -29.97 23.79
CA SER A 122 -13.88 -31.43 23.78
C SER A 122 -12.93 -31.85 22.67
N PHE A 123 -11.98 -32.72 22.98
CA PHE A 123 -11.01 -33.24 22.03
C PHE A 123 -11.36 -34.67 21.63
N ASP A 124 -11.21 -34.98 20.34
CA ASP A 124 -11.06 -36.37 19.90
C ASP A 124 -9.64 -36.83 20.25
N GLU A 125 -9.54 -37.87 21.08
CA GLU A 125 -8.26 -38.40 21.57
C GLU A 125 -7.32 -38.85 20.46
N THR A 126 -7.86 -39.46 19.41
CA THR A 126 -7.08 -40.01 18.31
C THR A 126 -6.50 -38.87 17.48
N ALA A 127 -7.33 -37.86 17.19
CA ALA A 127 -6.90 -36.65 16.49
C ALA A 127 -5.87 -35.86 17.29
N LEU A 128 -6.08 -35.70 18.61
CA LEU A 128 -5.14 -35.01 19.50
C LEU A 128 -3.79 -35.74 19.57
N PHE A 129 -3.79 -37.07 19.72
CA PHE A 129 -2.57 -37.86 19.70
C PHE A 129 -1.78 -37.68 18.40
N HIS A 130 -2.44 -37.76 17.24
CA HIS A 130 -1.78 -37.55 15.95
C HIS A 130 -1.25 -36.13 15.77
N PHE A 131 -2.00 -35.13 16.22
CA PHE A 131 -1.56 -33.74 16.20
C PHE A 131 -0.26 -33.55 17.00
N ILE A 132 -0.21 -34.03 18.24
CA ILE A 132 0.97 -33.90 19.11
C ILE A 132 2.15 -34.67 18.51
N LYS A 133 1.91 -35.85 17.94
CA LYS A 133 2.95 -36.67 17.28
C LYS A 133 3.62 -35.90 16.13
N ASN A 134 2.84 -35.16 15.35
CA ASN A 134 3.35 -34.33 14.25
C ASN A 134 4.18 -33.13 14.71
N GLN A 135 4.15 -32.77 16.00
CA GLN A 135 5.00 -31.74 16.60
C GLN A 135 6.37 -32.29 17.06
N ASN A 136 6.69 -33.55 16.76
CA ASN A 136 7.94 -34.22 17.14
C ASN A 136 8.20 -34.26 18.66
N ILE A 137 7.15 -34.34 19.48
CA ILE A 137 7.27 -34.51 20.93
C ILE A 137 7.84 -35.91 21.22
N GLN A 138 8.99 -35.95 21.91
CA GLN A 138 9.58 -37.20 22.38
C GLN A 138 8.70 -37.84 23.47
N ASN A 139 8.69 -39.17 23.53
CA ASN A 139 8.01 -39.94 24.59
C ASN A 139 6.49 -39.73 24.67
N LEU A 140 5.84 -39.25 23.61
CA LEU A 140 4.39 -39.01 23.55
C LEU A 140 3.57 -40.28 23.86
N GLU A 141 4.09 -41.45 23.49
CA GLU A 141 3.46 -42.75 23.74
C GLU A 141 3.27 -43.08 25.23
N TYR A 142 4.02 -42.40 26.12
CA TYR A 142 3.88 -42.52 27.56
C TYR A 142 2.91 -41.49 28.17
N PHE A 143 2.36 -40.57 27.37
CA PHE A 143 1.43 -39.58 27.87
C PHE A 143 0.08 -40.24 28.14
N SER A 144 -0.50 -39.97 29.31
CA SER A 144 -1.91 -40.28 29.57
C SER A 144 -2.82 -39.37 28.72
N THR A 145 -4.10 -39.74 28.62
CA THR A 145 -5.12 -38.85 28.03
C THR A 145 -5.10 -37.46 28.67
N GLN A 146 -5.09 -37.41 30.00
CA GLN A 146 -4.98 -36.17 30.75
C GLN A 146 -3.69 -35.41 30.42
N GLY A 147 -2.55 -36.10 30.34
CA GLY A 147 -1.27 -35.48 30.01
C GLY A 147 -1.23 -34.87 28.60
N ARG A 148 -1.95 -35.44 27.63
CA ARG A 148 -2.09 -34.86 26.28
C ARG A 148 -2.95 -33.60 26.29
N HIS A 149 -4.03 -33.58 27.08
CA HIS A 149 -4.89 -32.41 27.26
C HIS A 149 -4.14 -31.27 27.94
N GLU A 150 -3.41 -31.58 29.02
CA GLU A 150 -2.57 -30.63 29.75
C GLU A 150 -1.46 -30.08 28.86
N TRP A 151 -0.80 -30.94 28.08
CA TRP A 151 0.22 -30.49 27.13
C TRP A 151 -0.34 -29.47 26.12
N PHE A 152 -1.51 -29.77 25.53
CA PHE A 152 -2.14 -28.86 24.57
C PHE A 152 -2.59 -27.55 25.23
N SER A 153 -3.16 -27.63 26.42
CA SER A 153 -3.59 -26.45 27.19
C SER A 153 -2.41 -25.55 27.55
N ASN A 154 -1.30 -26.14 28.02
CA ASN A 154 -0.06 -25.41 28.30
C ASN A 154 0.51 -24.75 27.04
N ARG A 155 0.38 -25.40 25.88
CA ARG A 155 0.81 -24.83 24.61
C ARG A 155 -0.02 -23.61 24.22
N VAL A 156 -1.34 -23.66 24.43
CA VAL A 156 -2.23 -22.51 24.16
C VAL A 156 -1.99 -21.38 25.16
N ASN A 157 -1.82 -21.68 26.44
CA ASN A 157 -1.46 -20.68 27.45
C ASN A 157 -0.14 -19.98 27.09
N TRP A 158 0.88 -20.75 26.72
CA TRP A 158 2.15 -20.17 26.25
C TRP A 158 1.97 -19.26 25.02
N LEU A 159 1.12 -19.65 24.06
CA LEU A 159 0.81 -18.81 22.90
C LEU A 159 0.09 -17.52 23.33
N LEU A 160 -0.92 -17.61 24.20
CA LEU A 160 -1.64 -16.45 24.71
C LEU A 160 -0.68 -15.52 25.46
N ASP A 161 0.15 -16.04 26.38
CA ASP A 161 1.11 -15.25 27.16
C ASP A 161 2.18 -14.59 26.28
N THR A 162 2.69 -15.31 25.27
CA THR A 162 3.71 -14.80 24.34
C THR A 162 3.19 -13.61 23.52
N TYR A 163 1.90 -13.61 23.18
CA TYR A 163 1.27 -12.51 22.45
C TYR A 163 0.63 -11.46 23.37
N LYS A 164 0.37 -11.78 24.64
CA LYS A 164 -0.17 -10.87 25.65
C LYS A 164 0.91 -10.04 26.38
N GLY A 165 2.21 -10.33 26.22
CA GLY A 165 3.28 -9.77 27.07
C GLY A 165 4.23 -8.72 26.47
N GLU A 166 3.78 -7.47 26.32
CA GLU A 166 4.37 -6.14 26.71
C GLU A 166 3.51 -5.01 26.15
#